data_AF-A0A9D8P6G1-F1
#
_entry.id   AF-A0A9D8P6G1-F1
#
_cell.length_a   1.000
_cell.length_b   1.000
_cell.length_c   1.000
_cell.angle_alpha   90.00
_cell.angle_beta   90.00
_cell.angle_gamma   90.00
#
_symmetry.space_group_name_H-M   'P 1'
#
loop_
_entity.id
_entity.type
_entity.pdbx_description
1 polymer ?
#
loop_
_entity_poly.entity_id
_entity_poly.type
_entity_poly.pdbx_seq_one_letter_code
_entity_poly.pdbx_strand_id
1 'polypeptide(L)'
;MVLRSLKRATLLRKNFKIAYNNSKGHMLVRIPSRRDGGWGGGGSFMIAIFPEIVATAAAGDSERLAILVRQYFGAAESRAPKLDVSKLAESAGLAVRSLKIDARGALLAKDERGSFQIAIVLHPHLTAGASQFMLAHLLGRYLLEVQPMIARGDWQASGFQERDCALTRYAQGGAGGQQGSQTLRAVAAADAFAAALLLPAAMLERALEKLQDHGRVASFFGVHPSLVRRRLDDLRGASGAPVNFLDAETRAGFTPPEPTVVEPESAASQIIPPEPTMPRAYAASTYGSTEKMTRQKSFKDETQATPQAAERSASGMERLRAIARKLDKGV
;
A
#
# COMPACT_ATOMS: atom_id res chain seq x y z
N MET A 1 13.86 -22.59 -19.22
CA MET A 1 13.65 -22.85 -17.77
C MET A 1 12.19 -22.65 -17.31
N VAL A 2 11.37 -21.89 -18.05
CA VAL A 2 9.96 -21.55 -17.73
C VAL A 2 8.98 -22.75 -17.80
N LEU A 3 9.25 -23.75 -18.65
CA LEU A 3 8.35 -24.90 -18.84
C LEU A 3 8.40 -25.98 -17.74
N ARG A 4 9.45 -25.99 -16.90
CA ARG A 4 9.52 -26.91 -15.74
C ARG A 4 8.65 -26.45 -14.56
N SER A 5 8.28 -25.16 -14.52
CA SER A 5 7.39 -24.58 -13.50
C SER A 5 5.92 -25.04 -13.67
N LEU A 6 5.46 -25.22 -14.91
CA LEU A 6 4.09 -25.66 -15.22
C LEU A 6 3.80 -27.12 -14.84
N LYS A 7 4.81 -28.01 -14.86
CA LYS A 7 4.64 -29.42 -14.44
C LYS A 7 4.61 -29.60 -12.92
N ARG A 8 5.18 -28.69 -12.12
CA ARG A 8 5.05 -28.71 -10.65
C ARG A 8 3.72 -28.11 -10.18
N ALA A 9 3.17 -27.15 -10.91
CA ALA A 9 1.81 -26.65 -10.67
C ALA A 9 0.73 -27.75 -10.78
N THR A 10 1.00 -28.84 -11.51
CA THR A 10 0.04 -29.95 -11.69
C THR A 10 -0.09 -30.85 -10.47
N LEU A 11 0.94 -30.93 -9.61
CA LEU A 11 0.90 -31.73 -8.37
C LEU A 11 0.13 -31.02 -7.24
N LEU A 12 0.15 -29.68 -7.21
CA LEU A 12 -0.61 -28.86 -6.26
C LEU A 12 -2.12 -28.75 -6.59
N ARG A 13 -2.51 -29.03 -7.84
CA ARG A 13 -3.93 -29.09 -8.26
C ARG A 13 -4.74 -30.17 -7.53
N LYS A 14 -4.09 -31.17 -6.92
CA LYS A 14 -4.81 -32.25 -6.21
C LYS A 14 -5.37 -31.82 -4.85
N ASN A 15 -4.84 -30.76 -4.23
CA ASN A 15 -5.25 -30.34 -2.88
C ASN A 15 -5.81 -28.91 -2.79
N PHE A 16 -5.75 -28.11 -3.85
CA PHE A 16 -6.34 -26.76 -3.87
C PHE A 16 -7.24 -26.60 -5.10
N LYS A 17 -8.50 -26.21 -4.88
CA LYS A 17 -9.36 -25.73 -5.97
C LYS A 17 -9.08 -24.25 -6.17
N ILE A 18 -8.14 -23.95 -7.05
CA ILE A 18 -7.92 -22.58 -7.52
C ILE A 18 -9.08 -22.22 -8.45
N ALA A 19 -9.95 -21.32 -8.02
CA ALA A 19 -11.01 -20.78 -8.85
C ALA A 19 -10.53 -19.45 -9.42
N TYR A 20 -10.36 -19.40 -10.74
CA TYR A 20 -9.98 -18.17 -11.42
C TYR A 20 -11.27 -17.41 -11.76
N ASN A 21 -11.46 -16.22 -11.19
CA ASN A 21 -12.59 -15.37 -11.54
C ASN A 21 -12.16 -14.36 -12.61
N ASN A 22 -12.44 -14.70 -13.88
CA ASN A 22 -12.08 -13.88 -15.04
C ASN A 22 -12.71 -12.48 -15.04
N SER A 23 -13.83 -12.26 -14.34
CA SER A 23 -14.55 -10.97 -14.38
C SER A 23 -13.83 -9.84 -13.63
N LYS A 24 -12.91 -10.16 -12.72
CA LYS A 24 -12.27 -9.17 -11.83
C LYS A 24 -10.74 -9.33 -11.72
N GLY A 25 -10.12 -10.13 -12.59
CA GLY A 25 -8.65 -10.24 -12.70
C GLY A 25 -7.92 -10.79 -11.46
N HIS A 26 -8.61 -11.49 -10.55
CA HIS A 26 -8.01 -12.02 -9.32
C HIS A 26 -8.19 -13.52 -9.16
N MET A 27 -7.24 -14.12 -8.44
CA MET A 27 -7.24 -15.54 -8.12
C MET A 27 -7.86 -15.74 -6.75
N LEU A 28 -9.00 -16.44 -6.71
CA LEU A 28 -9.57 -16.91 -5.45
C LEU A 28 -9.00 -18.28 -5.17
N VAL A 29 -8.13 -18.36 -4.17
CA VAL A 29 -7.62 -19.64 -3.71
C VAL A 29 -8.62 -20.16 -2.69
N ARG A 30 -9.46 -21.11 -3.11
CA ARG A 30 -10.31 -21.85 -2.19
C ARG A 30 -9.46 -22.91 -1.51
N ILE A 31 -9.37 -22.78 -0.20
CA ILE A 31 -8.60 -23.69 0.65
C ILE A 31 -9.60 -24.71 1.21
N PRO A 32 -9.55 -25.99 0.78
CA PRO A 32 -10.50 -26.99 1.23
C PRO A 32 -10.25 -27.33 2.70
N SER A 33 -11.21 -27.00 3.56
CA SER A 33 -11.20 -27.47 4.95
C SER A 33 -11.27 -29.00 4.96
N ARG A 34 -10.27 -29.66 5.54
CA ARG A 34 -10.18 -31.13 5.59
C ARG A 34 -11.19 -31.78 6.55
N ARG A 35 -12.13 -31.00 7.13
CA ARG A 35 -13.12 -31.49 8.10
C ARG A 35 -14.22 -32.36 7.48
N ASP A 36 -14.41 -32.36 6.17
CA ASP A 36 -15.62 -32.95 5.60
C ASP A 36 -15.32 -34.27 4.88
N GLY A 37 -15.23 -35.33 5.67
CA GLY A 37 -15.62 -36.69 5.25
C GLY A 37 -17.15 -36.88 5.20
N GLY A 38 -17.93 -35.79 5.25
CA GLY A 38 -19.38 -35.81 5.18
C GLY A 38 -19.88 -34.51 4.57
N TRP A 39 -20.80 -34.61 3.61
CA TRP A 39 -21.45 -33.48 2.97
C TRP A 39 -22.26 -32.69 4.00
N GLY A 40 -21.70 -31.64 4.59
CA GLY A 40 -22.40 -30.84 5.59
C GLY A 40 -21.62 -29.62 6.07
N GLY A 41 -21.69 -28.52 5.32
CA GLY A 41 -21.58 -27.18 5.90
C GLY A 41 -20.20 -26.68 6.36
N GLY A 42 -19.08 -27.22 5.85
CA GLY A 42 -17.77 -26.64 6.09
C GLY A 42 -17.58 -25.29 5.40
N GLY A 43 -17.60 -24.19 6.16
CA GLY A 43 -17.30 -22.84 5.66
C GLY A 43 -15.96 -22.81 4.95
N SER A 44 -15.97 -22.62 3.62
CA SER A 44 -14.75 -22.49 2.85
C SER A 44 -14.17 -21.09 3.03
N PHE A 45 -12.92 -21.03 3.49
CA PHE A 45 -12.17 -19.78 3.54
C PHE A 45 -11.57 -19.49 2.16
N MET A 46 -11.71 -18.25 1.68
CA MET A 46 -11.13 -17.80 0.41
C MET A 46 -10.08 -16.73 0.69
N ILE A 47 -8.84 -17.00 0.26
CA ILE A 47 -7.79 -15.98 0.23
C ILE A 47 -7.80 -15.36 -1.16
N ALA A 48 -7.91 -14.04 -1.21
CA ALA A 48 -7.77 -13.29 -2.44
C ALA A 48 -6.28 -13.05 -2.72
N ILE A 49 -5.79 -13.59 -3.84
CA ILE A 49 -4.45 -13.32 -4.36
C ILE A 49 -4.61 -12.50 -5.64
N PHE A 50 -4.04 -11.31 -5.62
CA PHE A 50 -4.03 -10.40 -6.76
C PHE A 50 -2.65 -10.46 -7.41
N PRO A 51 -2.53 -10.94 -8.66
CA PRO A 51 -1.23 -11.03 -9.35
C PRO A 51 -0.49 -9.68 -9.39
N GLU A 52 -1.22 -8.58 -9.53
CA GLU A 52 -0.66 -7.23 -9.54
C GLU A 52 -0.02 -6.83 -8.21
N ILE A 53 -0.64 -7.22 -7.08
CA ILE A 53 -0.08 -7.00 -5.74
C ILE A 53 1.20 -7.80 -5.58
N VAL A 54 1.20 -9.07 -5.97
CA VAL A 54 2.39 -9.94 -5.90
C VAL A 54 3.53 -9.41 -6.78
N ALA A 55 3.22 -8.95 -7.99
CA ALA A 55 4.21 -8.38 -8.91
C ALA A 55 4.80 -7.07 -8.36
N THR A 56 3.96 -6.19 -7.81
CA THR A 56 4.39 -4.90 -7.23
C THR A 56 5.22 -5.12 -5.96
N ALA A 57 4.83 -6.08 -5.12
CA ALA A 57 5.60 -6.49 -3.94
C ALA A 57 7.01 -6.98 -4.33
N ALA A 58 7.11 -7.80 -5.38
CA ALA A 58 8.39 -8.28 -5.89
C ALA A 58 9.29 -7.16 -6.46
N ALA A 59 8.69 -6.10 -7.00
CA ALA A 59 9.41 -4.93 -7.48
C ALA A 59 9.93 -4.02 -6.35
N GLY A 60 9.46 -4.20 -5.11
CA GLY A 60 9.87 -3.39 -3.97
C GLY A 60 9.28 -1.97 -3.96
N ASP A 61 8.24 -1.71 -4.77
CA ASP A 61 7.56 -0.41 -4.82
C ASP A 61 6.46 -0.33 -3.75
N SER A 62 6.86 0.06 -2.53
CA SER A 62 5.94 0.17 -1.38
C SER A 62 4.81 1.19 -1.59
N GLU A 63 5.04 2.26 -2.35
CA GLU A 63 4.04 3.30 -2.60
C GLU A 63 2.94 2.77 -3.52
N ARG A 64 3.33 2.17 -4.65
CA ARG A 64 2.38 1.57 -5.57
C ARG A 64 1.65 0.40 -4.92
N LEU A 65 2.34 -0.42 -4.13
CA LEU A 65 1.73 -1.52 -3.39
C LEU A 65 0.64 -1.00 -2.44
N ALA A 66 0.92 0.05 -1.66
CA ALA A 66 -0.05 0.68 -0.78
C ALA A 66 -1.30 1.18 -1.52
N ILE A 67 -1.12 1.82 -2.68
CA ILE A 67 -2.24 2.29 -3.52
C ILE A 67 -3.10 1.12 -4.00
N LEU A 68 -2.48 0.05 -4.52
CA LEU A 68 -3.21 -1.13 -4.98
C LEU A 68 -3.98 -1.79 -3.83
N VAL A 69 -3.38 -1.93 -2.66
CA VAL A 69 -4.05 -2.50 -1.48
C VAL A 69 -5.28 -1.67 -1.09
N ARG A 70 -5.17 -0.34 -1.07
CA ARG A 70 -6.31 0.55 -0.81
C ARG A 70 -7.39 0.42 -1.89
N GLN A 71 -7.02 0.24 -3.16
CA GLN A 71 -7.97 0.07 -4.26
C GLN A 71 -8.70 -1.27 -4.18
N TYR A 72 -7.98 -2.36 -3.95
CA TYR A 72 -8.55 -3.72 -3.98
C TYR A 72 -9.30 -4.07 -2.70
N PHE A 73 -8.78 -3.69 -1.54
CA PHE A 73 -9.35 -4.07 -0.25
C PHE A 73 -10.11 -2.93 0.43
N GLY A 74 -9.78 -1.67 0.12
CA GLY A 74 -10.40 -0.51 0.76
C GLY A 74 -11.71 -0.07 0.13
N ALA A 75 -12.06 -0.56 -1.06
CA ALA A 75 -13.28 -0.23 -1.80
C ALA A 75 -13.65 1.27 -1.72
N ALA A 76 -14.74 1.60 -1.01
CA ALA A 76 -15.25 2.96 -0.83
C ALA A 76 -14.28 3.90 -0.08
N GLU A 77 -13.38 3.37 0.73
CA GLU A 77 -12.40 4.11 1.52
C GLU A 77 -11.03 4.26 0.83
N SER A 78 -10.89 3.78 -0.41
CA SER A 78 -9.61 3.83 -1.15
C SER A 78 -8.98 5.23 -1.17
N ARG A 79 -9.81 6.28 -1.26
CA ARG A 79 -9.41 7.70 -1.27
C ARG A 79 -9.62 8.43 0.06
N ALA A 80 -10.12 7.76 1.10
CA ALA A 80 -10.40 8.39 2.38
C ALA A 80 -9.08 8.70 3.13
N PRO A 81 -8.90 9.90 3.70
CA PRO A 81 -7.66 10.23 4.41
C PRO A 81 -7.48 9.36 5.66
N LYS A 82 -8.57 9.09 6.38
CA LYS A 82 -8.56 8.14 7.50
C LYS A 82 -8.87 6.75 6.97
N LEU A 83 -7.95 5.82 7.16
CA LEU A 83 -8.06 4.44 6.70
C LEU A 83 -8.21 3.49 7.90
N ASP A 84 -9.29 2.72 7.92
CA ASP A 84 -9.45 1.65 8.92
C ASP A 84 -8.66 0.40 8.47
N VAL A 85 -7.45 0.26 8.98
CA VAL A 85 -6.55 -0.83 8.61
C VAL A 85 -7.08 -2.19 9.09
N SER A 86 -7.92 -2.24 10.14
CA SER A 86 -8.52 -3.50 10.61
C SER A 86 -9.48 -4.04 9.57
N LYS A 87 -10.41 -3.20 9.12
CA LYS A 87 -11.35 -3.58 8.04
C LYS A 87 -10.62 -3.94 6.75
N LEU A 88 -9.53 -3.23 6.44
CA LEU A 88 -8.70 -3.52 5.28
C LEU A 88 -8.04 -4.90 5.38
N ALA A 89 -7.47 -5.23 6.54
CA ALA A 89 -6.84 -6.53 6.80
C ALA A 89 -7.88 -7.67 6.78
N GLU A 90 -9.05 -7.45 7.39
CA GLU A 90 -10.18 -8.40 7.35
C GLU A 90 -10.67 -8.64 5.92
N SER A 91 -10.76 -7.58 5.11
CA SER A 91 -11.11 -7.67 3.69
C SER A 91 -10.07 -8.42 2.85
N ALA A 92 -8.81 -8.41 3.30
CA ALA A 92 -7.74 -9.24 2.72
C ALA A 92 -7.73 -10.69 3.24
N GLY A 93 -8.65 -11.05 4.13
CA GLY A 93 -8.75 -12.37 4.72
C GLY A 93 -7.86 -12.58 5.95
N LEU A 94 -7.41 -11.52 6.63
CA LEU A 94 -6.65 -11.66 7.87
C LEU A 94 -7.56 -11.47 9.07
N ALA A 95 -7.56 -12.42 9.99
CA ALA A 95 -8.24 -12.24 11.26
C ALA A 95 -7.43 -11.29 12.15
N VAL A 96 -8.03 -10.18 12.59
CA VAL A 96 -7.39 -9.25 13.53
C VAL A 96 -7.85 -9.56 14.95
N ARG A 97 -6.90 -9.74 15.87
CA ARG A 97 -7.17 -10.07 17.28
C ARG A 97 -6.35 -9.19 18.22
N SER A 98 -6.91 -8.93 19.39
CA SER A 98 -6.20 -8.29 20.50
C SER A 98 -6.00 -9.33 21.61
N LEU A 99 -4.75 -9.71 21.88
CA LEU A 99 -4.41 -10.72 22.88
C LEU A 99 -3.13 -10.29 23.63
N LYS A 100 -3.03 -10.68 24.90
CA LYS A 100 -1.79 -10.52 25.67
C LYS A 100 -0.77 -11.53 25.16
N ILE A 101 0.31 -11.03 24.56
CA ILE A 101 1.43 -11.80 24.01
C ILE A 101 2.73 -11.12 24.45
N ASP A 102 3.86 -11.82 24.46
CA ASP A 102 5.18 -11.24 24.86
C ASP A 102 5.80 -10.33 23.78
N ALA A 103 5.00 -9.88 22.82
CA ALA A 103 5.38 -9.02 21.71
C ALA A 103 4.38 -7.86 21.57
N ARG A 104 4.71 -6.83 20.80
CA ARG A 104 3.78 -5.73 20.49
C ARG A 104 2.77 -6.15 19.42
N GLY A 105 3.20 -6.98 18.48
CA GLY A 105 2.32 -7.59 17.49
C GLY A 105 2.90 -8.88 16.94
N ALA A 106 2.05 -9.71 16.33
CA ALA A 106 2.47 -10.92 15.65
C ALA A 106 1.61 -11.17 14.41
N LEU A 107 2.25 -11.65 13.33
CA LEU A 107 1.58 -12.23 12.18
C LEU A 107 1.74 -13.74 12.27
N LEU A 108 0.63 -14.44 12.43
CA LEU A 108 0.57 -15.89 12.49
C LEU A 108 -0.04 -16.39 11.19
N ALA A 109 0.68 -17.21 10.46
CA ALA A 109 0.13 -17.96 9.35
C ALA A 109 0.37 -19.44 9.66
N LYS A 110 -0.70 -20.23 9.77
CA LYS A 110 -0.62 -21.67 10.05
C LYS A 110 -1.63 -22.45 9.20
N ASP A 111 -1.20 -23.60 8.70
CA ASP A 111 -2.11 -24.63 8.21
C ASP A 111 -2.50 -25.53 9.38
N GLU A 112 -3.73 -25.36 9.88
CA GLU A 112 -4.29 -26.22 10.91
C GLU A 112 -5.27 -27.21 10.29
N ARG A 113 -4.85 -28.48 10.22
CA ARG A 113 -5.70 -29.60 9.78
C ARG A 113 -6.29 -29.37 8.37
N GLY A 114 -5.53 -28.76 7.46
CA GLY A 114 -5.96 -28.42 6.10
C GLY A 114 -6.82 -27.16 6.01
N SER A 115 -6.94 -26.39 7.10
CA SER A 115 -7.51 -25.05 7.08
C SER A 115 -6.39 -24.03 7.28
N PHE A 116 -6.19 -23.17 6.28
CA PHE A 116 -5.21 -22.10 6.38
C PHE A 116 -5.83 -20.96 7.17
N GLN A 117 -5.13 -20.57 8.24
CA GLN A 117 -5.51 -19.44 9.06
C GLN A 117 -4.36 -18.44 9.08
N ILE A 118 -4.69 -17.20 8.74
CA ILE A 118 -3.78 -16.07 8.82
C ILE A 118 -4.41 -15.06 9.77
N ALA A 119 -3.68 -14.71 10.81
CA ALA A 119 -4.14 -13.82 11.86
C ALA A 119 -3.06 -12.80 12.23
N ILE A 120 -3.49 -11.56 12.42
CA ILE A 120 -2.70 -10.52 13.06
C ILE A 120 -3.15 -10.43 14.52
N VAL A 121 -2.20 -10.53 15.43
CA VAL A 121 -2.43 -10.39 16.87
C VAL A 121 -1.71 -9.14 17.33
N LEU A 122 -2.43 -8.24 18.00
CA LEU A 122 -1.88 -7.02 18.57
C LEU A 122 -1.94 -7.06 20.09
N HIS A 123 -0.94 -6.45 20.74
CA HIS A 123 -0.93 -6.28 22.18
C HIS A 123 -1.95 -5.22 22.61
N PRO A 124 -2.77 -5.45 23.66
CA PRO A 124 -3.87 -4.54 24.04
C PRO A 124 -3.41 -3.17 24.57
N HIS A 125 -2.15 -3.05 25.01
CA HIS A 125 -1.58 -1.79 25.53
C HIS A 125 -0.97 -0.88 24.46
N LEU A 126 -1.17 -1.15 23.17
CA LEU A 126 -0.78 -0.21 22.12
C LEU A 126 -1.74 0.98 22.10
N THR A 127 -1.19 2.19 21.99
CA THR A 127 -2.00 3.39 21.70
C THR A 127 -2.67 3.26 20.34
N ALA A 128 -3.76 3.97 20.09
CA ALA A 128 -4.52 3.86 18.84
C ALA A 128 -3.63 4.06 17.59
N GLY A 129 -2.79 5.10 17.57
CA GLY A 129 -1.87 5.35 16.46
C GLY A 129 -0.78 4.29 16.30
N ALA A 130 -0.23 3.77 17.41
CA ALA A 130 0.75 2.70 17.37
C ALA A 130 0.13 1.37 16.90
N SER A 131 -1.11 1.09 17.32
CA SER A 131 -1.89 -0.08 16.91
C SER A 131 -2.17 -0.04 15.40
N GLN A 132 -2.64 1.10 14.88
CA GLN A 132 -2.94 1.26 13.46
C GLN A 132 -1.68 1.11 12.58
N PHE A 133 -0.56 1.69 13.01
CA PHE A 133 0.71 1.53 12.30
C PHE A 133 1.24 0.08 12.39
N MET A 134 1.19 -0.55 13.56
CA MET A 134 1.60 -1.96 13.74
C MET A 134 0.75 -2.90 12.86
N LEU A 135 -0.54 -2.64 12.75
CA LEU A 135 -1.44 -3.41 11.91
C LEU A 135 -1.08 -3.25 10.43
N ALA A 136 -0.81 -2.03 9.98
CA ALA A 136 -0.36 -1.75 8.61
C ALA A 136 0.99 -2.41 8.30
N HIS A 137 1.91 -2.41 9.27
CA HIS A 137 3.21 -3.09 9.19
C HIS A 137 3.04 -4.60 9.02
N LEU A 138 2.26 -5.25 9.88
CA LEU A 138 2.02 -6.69 9.80
C LEU A 138 1.26 -7.09 8.53
N LEU A 139 0.35 -6.23 8.03
CA LEU A 139 -0.23 -6.39 6.70
C LEU A 139 0.83 -6.31 5.60
N GLY A 140 1.79 -5.39 5.71
CA GLY A 140 2.95 -5.31 4.83
C GLY A 140 3.77 -6.59 4.82
N ARG A 141 4.10 -7.13 6.01
CA ARG A 141 4.80 -8.44 6.14
C ARG A 141 4.04 -9.55 5.45
N TYR A 142 2.71 -9.58 5.60
CA TYR A 142 1.87 -10.56 4.90
C TYR A 142 2.00 -10.43 3.37
N LEU A 143 1.87 -9.22 2.83
CA LEU A 143 1.88 -9.00 1.38
C LEU A 143 3.27 -9.18 0.75
N LEU A 144 4.33 -8.82 1.47
CA LEU A 144 5.71 -8.86 0.96
C LEU A 144 6.35 -10.25 1.10
N GLU A 145 5.98 -11.02 2.13
CA GLU A 145 6.64 -12.30 2.42
C GLU A 145 5.69 -13.49 2.34
N VAL A 146 4.52 -13.44 2.98
CA VAL A 146 3.63 -14.59 3.10
C VAL A 146 2.85 -14.83 1.80
N GLN A 147 2.21 -13.81 1.25
CA GLN A 147 1.37 -13.95 0.05
C GLN A 147 2.16 -14.47 -1.16
N PRO A 148 3.41 -14.02 -1.43
CA PRO A 148 4.22 -14.59 -2.51
C PRO A 148 4.58 -16.07 -2.27
N MET A 149 4.83 -16.48 -1.02
CA MET A 149 5.07 -17.89 -0.70
C MET A 149 3.82 -18.75 -0.95
N ILE A 150 2.64 -18.24 -0.56
CA ILE A 150 1.36 -18.91 -0.83
C ILE A 150 1.12 -19.01 -2.33
N ALA A 151 1.34 -17.93 -3.09
CA ALA A 151 1.15 -17.90 -4.54
C ALA A 151 2.06 -18.91 -5.29
N ARG A 152 3.27 -19.17 -4.77
CA ARG A 152 4.17 -20.20 -5.31
C ARG A 152 3.82 -21.63 -4.87
N GLY A 153 3.01 -21.78 -3.82
CA GLY A 153 2.72 -23.08 -3.20
C GLY A 153 3.87 -23.63 -2.35
N ASP A 154 4.84 -22.78 -1.99
CA ASP A 154 6.03 -23.15 -1.21
C ASP A 154 5.84 -22.92 0.30
N TRP A 155 4.65 -22.50 0.71
CA TRP A 155 4.46 -21.98 2.04
C TRP A 155 4.40 -23.08 3.10
N GLN A 156 5.23 -22.92 4.14
CA GLN A 156 5.25 -23.70 5.37
C GLN A 156 4.84 -22.77 6.53
N ALA A 157 4.23 -23.31 7.59
CA ALA A 157 3.77 -22.52 8.72
C ALA A 157 4.82 -21.49 9.17
N SER A 158 4.42 -20.21 9.25
CA SER A 158 5.32 -19.09 9.48
C SER A 158 4.74 -18.16 10.53
N GLY A 159 5.56 -17.74 11.49
CA GLY A 159 5.20 -16.76 12.49
C GLY A 159 6.20 -15.61 12.49
N PHE A 160 5.70 -14.39 12.52
CA PHE A 160 6.51 -13.18 12.70
C PHE A 160 6.08 -12.49 13.98
N GLN A 161 7.04 -12.11 14.81
CA GLN A 161 6.79 -11.39 16.06
C GLN A 161 7.52 -10.07 16.04
N GLU A 162 6.80 -9.00 16.33
CA GLU A 162 7.31 -7.64 16.48
C GLU A 162 7.40 -7.33 17.96
N ARG A 163 8.61 -7.43 18.51
CA ARG A 163 8.89 -7.08 19.91
C ARG A 163 8.89 -5.57 20.12
N ASP A 164 9.35 -4.84 19.12
CA ASP A 164 9.46 -3.38 19.16
C ASP A 164 8.22 -2.70 18.58
N CYS A 165 8.03 -1.43 18.95
CA CYS A 165 6.98 -0.62 18.35
C CYS A 165 7.41 -0.15 16.95
N ALA A 166 6.80 -0.72 15.90
CA ALA A 166 7.06 -0.38 14.50
C ALA A 166 7.00 1.13 14.22
N LEU A 167 6.02 1.85 14.80
CA LEU A 167 5.90 3.29 14.66
C LEU A 167 7.12 4.04 15.22
N THR A 168 7.61 3.62 16.39
CA THR A 168 8.76 4.27 17.04
C THR A 168 10.03 4.02 16.23
N ARG A 169 10.23 2.75 15.81
CA ARG A 169 11.36 2.35 14.96
C ARG A 169 11.39 3.14 13.65
N TYR A 170 10.26 3.21 12.94
CA TYR A 170 10.14 3.97 11.69
C TYR A 170 10.39 5.46 11.92
N ALA A 171 9.77 6.06 12.93
CA ALA A 171 9.93 7.48 13.25
C ALA A 171 11.38 7.87 13.61
N GLN A 172 12.15 6.95 14.19
CA GLN A 172 13.57 7.14 14.51
C GLN A 172 14.50 6.93 13.30
N GLY A 173 13.99 6.56 12.13
CA GLY A 173 14.79 6.25 10.94
C GLY A 173 15.51 4.90 11.04
N GLY A 174 15.05 4.02 11.93
CA GLY A 174 15.67 2.74 12.23
C GLY A 174 15.52 1.72 11.11
N ALA A 175 16.44 1.75 10.14
CA ALA A 175 16.92 0.65 9.28
C ALA A 175 17.82 1.15 8.13
N GLY A 176 17.93 2.47 7.91
CA GLY A 176 18.49 3.06 6.69
C GLY A 176 20.02 3.05 6.54
N GLY A 177 20.78 2.57 7.53
CA GLY A 177 22.25 2.74 7.55
C GLY A 177 23.09 1.46 7.63
N GLN A 178 22.49 0.30 7.89
CA GLN A 178 23.26 -0.95 8.01
C GLN A 178 22.87 -1.90 6.90
N GLN A 179 23.89 -2.51 6.26
CA GLN A 179 23.74 -3.74 5.48
C GLN A 179 23.30 -4.86 6.43
N GLY A 180 22.05 -4.77 6.89
CA GLY A 180 21.45 -5.71 7.82
C GLY A 180 21.10 -7.01 7.14
N SER A 181 20.85 -8.04 7.96
CA SER A 181 20.31 -9.32 7.53
C SER A 181 19.07 -9.13 6.65
N GLN A 182 18.78 -10.12 5.79
CA GLN A 182 17.59 -10.11 4.92
C GLN A 182 16.29 -9.82 5.70
N THR A 183 16.22 -10.27 6.96
CA THR A 183 15.12 -9.98 7.89
C THR A 183 14.96 -8.49 8.15
N LEU A 184 16.04 -7.75 8.41
CA LEU A 184 15.98 -6.30 8.66
C LEU A 184 15.50 -5.52 7.43
N ARG A 185 15.91 -5.94 6.22
CA ARG A 185 15.42 -5.34 4.98
C ARG A 185 13.91 -5.55 4.80
N ALA A 186 13.43 -6.76 5.10
CA ALA A 186 12.01 -7.08 5.01
C ALA A 186 11.18 -6.33 6.07
N VAL A 187 11.72 -6.11 7.27
CA VAL A 187 11.07 -5.27 8.30
C VAL A 187 11.00 -3.81 7.83
N ALA A 188 12.09 -3.27 7.29
CA ALA A 188 12.12 -1.89 6.76
C ALA A 188 11.15 -1.70 5.59
N ALA A 189 11.05 -2.68 4.68
CA ALA A 189 10.10 -2.63 3.56
C ALA A 189 8.64 -2.63 4.06
N ALA A 190 8.34 -3.40 5.12
CA ALA A 190 7.03 -3.41 5.74
C ALA A 190 6.71 -2.09 6.49
N ASP A 191 7.69 -1.49 7.17
CA ASP A 191 7.54 -0.16 7.78
C ASP A 191 7.29 0.92 6.71
N ALA A 192 8.03 0.88 5.59
CA ALA A 192 7.85 1.80 4.46
C ALA A 192 6.48 1.61 3.79
N PHE A 193 6.02 0.38 3.63
CA PHE A 193 4.67 0.07 3.17
C PHE A 193 3.61 0.61 4.14
N ALA A 194 3.78 0.41 5.45
CA ALA A 194 2.84 0.90 6.45
C ALA A 194 2.69 2.43 6.39
N ALA A 195 3.80 3.14 6.25
CA ALA A 195 3.82 4.58 6.09
C ALA A 195 3.13 5.03 4.79
N ALA A 196 3.43 4.37 3.66
CA ALA A 196 2.78 4.66 2.37
C ALA A 196 1.27 4.37 2.38
N LEU A 197 0.85 3.31 3.07
CA LEU A 197 -0.55 2.91 3.19
C LEU A 197 -1.35 3.96 3.96
N LEU A 198 -0.81 4.45 5.07
CA LEU A 198 -1.47 5.43 5.93
C LEU A 198 -1.35 6.86 5.38
N LEU A 199 -0.23 7.19 4.75
CA LEU A 199 0.09 8.51 4.19
C LEU A 199 0.56 8.39 2.74
N PRO A 200 -0.36 8.15 1.78
CA PRO A 200 -0.01 8.14 0.36
C PRO A 200 0.56 9.50 -0.06
N ALA A 201 1.64 9.50 -0.83
CA ALA A 201 2.43 10.70 -1.16
C ALA A 201 1.54 11.80 -1.76
N ALA A 202 0.75 11.47 -2.78
CA ALA A 202 -0.14 12.41 -3.45
C ALA A 202 -1.23 13.00 -2.53
N MET A 203 -1.67 12.27 -1.51
CA MET A 203 -2.64 12.78 -0.53
C MET A 203 -1.96 13.66 0.52
N LEU A 204 -0.76 13.26 0.94
CA LEU A 204 0.03 13.98 1.93
C LEU A 204 0.47 15.35 1.40
N GLU A 205 0.98 15.42 0.18
CA GLU A 205 1.38 16.67 -0.49
C GLU A 205 0.20 17.66 -0.57
N ARG A 206 -0.95 17.21 -1.09
CA ARG A 206 -2.18 18.02 -1.17
C ARG A 206 -2.69 18.46 0.19
N ALA A 207 -2.54 17.63 1.23
CA ALA A 207 -2.95 17.99 2.58
C ALA A 207 -2.03 19.05 3.18
N LEU A 208 -0.73 18.97 2.93
CA LEU A 208 0.26 19.96 3.39
C LEU A 208 0.06 21.31 2.72
N GLU A 209 -0.19 21.33 1.41
CA GLU A 209 -0.51 22.56 0.67
C GLU A 209 -1.71 23.30 1.29
N LYS A 210 -2.75 22.55 1.69
CA LYS A 210 -4.00 23.10 2.21
C LYS A 210 -3.96 23.46 3.69
N LEU A 211 -3.35 22.62 4.51
CA LEU A 211 -3.41 22.74 5.98
C LEU A 211 -2.18 23.44 6.56
N GLN A 212 -1.04 23.42 5.86
CA GLN A 212 0.23 24.08 6.18
C GLN A 212 0.87 23.76 7.54
N ASP A 213 0.20 22.98 8.39
CA ASP A 213 0.68 22.55 9.71
C ASP A 213 0.71 21.02 9.82
N HIS A 214 1.84 20.48 10.31
CA HIS A 214 2.05 19.04 10.44
C HIS A 214 1.09 18.39 11.46
N GLY A 215 0.70 19.09 12.53
CA GLY A 215 -0.23 18.58 13.52
C GLY A 215 -1.65 18.43 12.97
N ARG A 216 -2.12 19.44 12.21
CA ARG A 216 -3.40 19.40 11.49
C ARG A 216 -3.43 18.31 10.43
N VAL A 217 -2.34 18.15 9.66
CA VAL A 217 -2.21 17.06 8.68
C VAL A 217 -2.26 15.70 9.39
N ALA A 218 -1.52 15.51 10.48
CA ALA A 218 -1.57 14.26 11.25
C ALA A 218 -2.99 13.94 11.73
N SER A 219 -3.71 14.95 12.24
CA SER A 219 -5.11 14.83 12.68
C SER A 219 -6.08 14.51 11.54
N PHE A 220 -5.82 15.05 10.34
CA PHE A 220 -6.60 14.79 9.13
C PHE A 220 -6.52 13.31 8.70
N PHE A 221 -5.33 12.72 8.73
CA PHE A 221 -5.11 11.29 8.46
C PHE A 221 -5.39 10.38 9.68
N GLY A 222 -5.51 10.94 10.88
CA GLY A 222 -5.69 10.18 12.12
C GLY A 222 -4.43 9.44 12.58
N VAL A 223 -3.25 9.98 12.28
CA VAL A 223 -1.95 9.38 12.60
C VAL A 223 -1.14 10.22 13.58
N HIS A 224 -0.06 9.66 14.13
CA HIS A 224 0.84 10.40 15.02
C HIS A 224 1.69 11.43 14.25
N PRO A 225 1.95 12.65 14.76
CA PRO A 225 2.70 13.68 14.04
C PRO A 225 4.13 13.29 13.64
N SER A 226 4.79 12.42 14.43
CA SER A 226 6.13 11.93 14.07
C SER A 226 6.13 11.13 12.77
N LEU A 227 5.03 10.44 12.45
CA LEU A 227 4.89 9.68 11.21
C LEU A 227 4.88 10.61 10.00
N VAL A 228 4.16 11.72 10.07
CA VAL A 228 4.07 12.71 8.99
C VAL A 228 5.45 13.31 8.70
N ARG A 229 6.18 13.71 9.75
CA ARG A 229 7.53 14.28 9.61
C ARG A 229 8.47 13.29 8.93
N ARG A 230 8.55 12.06 9.45
CA ARG A 230 9.40 11.02 8.88
C ARG A 230 9.02 10.68 7.43
N ARG A 231 7.72 10.59 7.13
CA ARG A 231 7.25 10.29 5.78
C ARG A 231 7.68 11.36 4.78
N LEU A 232 7.66 12.64 5.18
CA LEU A 232 8.14 13.72 4.34
C LEU A 232 9.65 13.65 4.09
N ASP A 233 10.42 13.28 5.10
CA ASP A 233 11.86 13.09 4.96
C ASP A 233 12.16 11.96 3.95
N ASP A 234 11.42 10.85 4.02
CA ASP A 234 11.56 9.73 3.06
C ASP A 234 11.21 10.16 1.62
N LEU A 235 10.12 10.93 1.43
CA LEU A 235 9.71 11.40 0.11
C LEU A 235 10.71 12.41 -0.48
N ARG A 236 11.28 13.30 0.34
CA ARG A 236 12.32 14.25 -0.08
C ARG A 236 13.64 13.56 -0.41
N GLY A 237 14.03 12.56 0.40
CA GLY A 237 15.21 11.74 0.16
C GLY A 237 15.10 10.90 -1.11
N ALA A 238 13.90 10.40 -1.43
CA ALA A 238 13.64 9.66 -2.67
C ALA A 238 13.60 10.57 -3.91
N SER A 239 13.22 11.84 -3.74
CA SER A 239 13.11 12.81 -4.84
C SER A 239 14.45 13.31 -5.40
N GLY A 240 15.60 12.87 -4.89
CA GLY A 240 16.89 13.31 -5.39
C GLY A 240 17.00 14.83 -5.45
N ALA A 241 16.68 15.52 -4.35
CA ALA A 241 16.97 16.95 -4.26
C ALA A 241 18.46 17.16 -4.61
N PRO A 242 18.81 18.17 -5.43
CA PRO A 242 20.20 18.43 -5.76
C PRO A 242 20.96 18.60 -4.44
N VAL A 243 21.99 17.79 -4.27
CA VAL A 243 22.92 17.93 -3.17
C VAL A 243 23.46 19.35 -3.28
N ASN A 244 23.06 20.24 -2.36
CA ASN A 244 23.73 21.52 -2.21
C ASN A 244 25.19 21.17 -1.87
N PHE A 245 26.08 21.28 -2.85
CA PHE A 245 27.50 20.95 -2.72
C PHE A 245 28.17 21.70 -1.55
N LEU A 246 27.58 22.82 -1.11
CA LEU A 246 27.99 23.59 0.07
C LEU A 246 27.88 22.81 1.40
N ASP A 247 26.95 21.85 1.53
CA ASP A 247 26.81 21.03 2.75
C ASP A 247 27.66 19.76 2.72
N ALA A 248 28.20 19.38 1.55
CA ALA A 248 29.12 18.26 1.42
C ALA A 248 30.54 18.62 1.90
N GLU A 249 30.97 19.86 1.68
CA GLU A 249 32.27 20.36 2.14
C GLU A 249 32.35 20.54 3.67
N THR A 250 31.24 20.83 4.35
CA THR A 250 31.23 20.93 5.82
C THR A 250 31.26 19.58 6.53
N ARG A 251 30.94 18.46 5.84
CA ARG A 251 31.06 17.09 6.40
C ARG A 251 32.36 16.39 6.03
N ALA A 252 32.95 16.72 4.89
CA ALA A 252 34.29 16.27 4.55
C ALA A 252 35.29 17.25 5.15
N GLY A 253 35.74 17.01 6.39
CA GLY A 253 36.78 17.81 7.05
C GLY A 253 38.09 17.83 6.26
N PHE A 254 38.13 18.63 5.20
CA PHE A 254 39.29 18.85 4.35
C PHE A 254 40.15 19.88 5.06
N THR A 255 41.14 19.39 5.81
CA THR A 255 42.31 20.20 6.15
C THR A 255 43.08 20.39 4.84
N PRO A 256 43.22 21.64 4.33
CA PRO A 256 44.05 21.85 3.16
C PRO A 256 45.49 21.44 3.50
N PRO A 257 46.15 20.60 2.69
CA PRO A 257 47.56 20.29 2.90
C PRO A 257 48.38 21.56 2.71
N GLU A 258 49.33 21.74 3.62
CA GLU A 258 50.32 22.81 3.63
C GLU A 258 51.01 22.93 2.26
N PRO A 259 51.16 24.14 1.69
CA PRO A 259 51.74 24.31 0.37
C PRO A 259 53.23 23.95 0.42
N THR A 260 53.58 22.83 -0.18
CA THR A 260 54.98 22.47 -0.43
C THR A 260 55.48 23.36 -1.56
N VAL A 261 56.42 24.25 -1.22
CA VAL A 261 57.17 25.07 -2.16
C VAL A 261 57.94 24.14 -3.10
N VAL A 262 57.63 24.18 -4.39
CA VAL A 262 58.46 23.61 -5.45
C VAL A 262 58.76 24.73 -6.43
N GLU A 263 60.04 25.07 -6.51
CA GLU A 263 60.60 26.02 -7.48
C GLU A 263 60.51 25.49 -8.93
N PRO A 264 60.58 26.38 -9.93
CA PRO A 264 60.14 26.12 -11.29
C PRO A 264 61.28 25.68 -12.19
N GLU A 265 61.04 24.67 -13.03
CA GLU A 265 61.79 24.51 -14.28
C GLU A 265 60.84 24.68 -15.47
N SER A 266 61.25 25.62 -16.32
CA SER A 266 60.58 26.02 -17.54
C SER A 266 60.80 25.00 -18.66
N ALA A 267 59.78 24.78 -19.49
CA ALA A 267 59.97 24.74 -20.93
C ALA A 267 58.64 24.98 -21.64
N ALA A 268 58.70 25.88 -22.62
CA ALA A 268 57.59 26.41 -23.39
C ALA A 268 56.91 25.36 -24.28
N SER A 269 55.62 25.55 -24.52
CA SER A 269 55.08 25.58 -25.90
C SER A 269 53.67 26.16 -25.93
N GLN A 270 53.59 27.32 -26.57
CA GLN A 270 52.39 28.05 -26.94
C GLN A 270 51.72 27.34 -28.12
N ILE A 271 50.42 27.04 -28.03
CA ILE A 271 49.54 26.98 -29.20
C ILE A 271 48.16 27.53 -28.81
N ILE A 272 47.79 28.66 -29.41
CA ILE A 272 46.44 29.26 -29.47
C ILE A 272 46.09 29.35 -30.98
N PRO A 273 44.84 29.58 -31.40
CA PRO A 273 43.66 28.70 -31.56
C PRO A 273 43.33 28.52 -33.08
N PRO A 274 42.12 28.09 -33.53
CA PRO A 274 40.96 29.00 -33.58
C PRO A 274 39.55 28.36 -33.40
N GLU A 275 38.60 29.16 -32.89
CA GLU A 275 37.15 29.04 -33.14
C GLU A 275 36.84 29.20 -34.65
N PRO A 276 35.79 28.60 -35.24
CA PRO A 276 34.38 29.04 -35.09
C PRO A 276 33.38 27.85 -35.13
N THR A 277 32.06 27.92 -34.94
CA THR A 277 31.03 28.78 -35.53
C THR A 277 29.68 28.34 -34.93
N MET A 278 28.82 29.28 -34.53
CA MET A 278 27.40 29.01 -34.24
C MET A 278 26.63 28.62 -35.52
N PRO A 279 25.51 27.88 -35.40
CA PRO A 279 24.38 28.08 -36.29
C PRO A 279 23.20 28.73 -35.58
N ARG A 280 22.73 29.81 -36.22
CA ARG A 280 21.47 30.52 -36.01
C ARG A 280 20.25 29.61 -36.14
N ALA A 281 19.20 30.06 -35.46
CA ALA A 281 17.82 29.61 -35.52
C ALA A 281 17.23 29.46 -36.94
N TYR A 282 16.27 28.54 -37.05
CA TYR A 282 15.14 28.66 -37.96
C TYR A 282 13.83 28.57 -37.17
N ALA A 283 12.99 29.57 -37.41
CA ALA A 283 11.59 29.63 -37.03
C ALA A 283 10.68 29.18 -38.19
N ALA A 284 9.39 29.03 -37.89
CA ALA A 284 8.23 28.73 -38.75
C ALA A 284 7.95 27.22 -39.00
N SER A 285 6.73 26.69 -38.97
CA SER A 285 5.39 27.29 -38.95
C SER A 285 4.32 26.34 -38.37
N THR A 286 3.47 26.89 -37.51
CA THR A 286 1.99 26.79 -37.48
C THR A 286 1.26 26.00 -38.58
N TYR A 287 0.43 25.04 -38.17
CA TYR A 287 -0.98 24.79 -38.54
C TYR A 287 -1.63 24.22 -37.27
N GLY A 288 -2.77 24.66 -36.70
CA GLY A 288 -3.89 25.41 -37.25
C GLY A 288 -5.10 24.48 -37.43
N SER A 289 -5.90 24.26 -36.38
CA SER A 289 -7.32 23.81 -36.37
C SER A 289 -7.64 23.30 -34.95
N THR A 290 -8.24 24.03 -34.01
CA THR A 290 -9.63 24.52 -33.88
C THR A 290 -10.72 23.56 -34.35
N GLU A 291 -11.36 22.88 -33.40
CA GLU A 291 -12.82 22.74 -33.40
C GLU A 291 -13.38 22.68 -31.98
N LYS A 292 -14.13 23.75 -31.64
CA LYS A 292 -15.04 23.84 -30.50
C LYS A 292 -16.36 23.20 -30.95
N MET A 293 -16.96 22.33 -30.14
CA MET A 293 -18.40 22.14 -30.18
C MET A 293 -19.00 22.17 -28.77
N THR A 294 -19.54 23.34 -28.46
CA THR A 294 -20.56 23.62 -27.47
C THR A 294 -21.87 22.94 -27.89
N ARG A 295 -22.54 22.27 -26.95
CA ARG A 295 -24.01 22.11 -27.01
C ARG A 295 -24.62 22.18 -25.61
N GLN A 296 -25.09 23.37 -25.25
CA GLN A 296 -26.16 23.56 -24.28
C GLN A 296 -27.46 23.00 -24.86
N LYS A 297 -28.26 22.36 -24.01
CA LYS A 297 -29.71 22.59 -23.99
C LYS A 297 -30.26 22.32 -22.59
N SER A 298 -30.81 23.39 -22.04
CA SER A 298 -31.70 23.51 -20.89
C SER A 298 -32.98 22.69 -21.04
N PHE A 299 -33.51 22.19 -19.93
CA PHE A 299 -34.94 22.29 -19.61
C PHE A 299 -35.11 22.49 -18.10
N LYS A 300 -36.20 23.17 -17.78
CA LYS A 300 -36.51 23.97 -16.59
C LYS A 300 -37.78 23.40 -15.94
N ASP A 301 -37.99 23.80 -14.68
CA ASP A 301 -39.26 23.81 -13.93
C ASP A 301 -39.79 22.46 -13.38
N GLU A 302 -40.47 22.37 -12.23
CA GLU A 302 -40.60 23.17 -11.00
C GLU A 302 -41.54 22.36 -10.06
N THR A 303 -41.34 22.49 -8.74
CA THR A 303 -42.35 22.43 -7.66
C THR A 303 -43.19 21.17 -7.28
N GLN A 304 -43.11 20.90 -5.96
CA GLN A 304 -44.17 20.57 -4.98
C GLN A 304 -44.88 19.20 -4.99
N ALA A 305 -44.68 18.42 -3.92
CA ALA A 305 -45.57 18.43 -2.74
C ALA A 305 -45.33 17.21 -1.82
N THR A 306 -44.93 17.48 -0.57
CA THR A 306 -45.25 16.63 0.58
C THR A 306 -46.74 16.70 0.90
N PRO A 307 -47.32 15.61 1.45
CA PRO A 307 -48.08 15.78 2.67
C PRO A 307 -47.58 14.85 3.80
N GLN A 308 -47.65 15.39 5.01
CA GLN A 308 -47.47 14.71 6.29
C GLN A 308 -48.67 13.81 6.62
N ALA A 309 -48.39 12.78 7.46
CA ALA A 309 -49.25 12.20 8.52
C ALA A 309 -50.62 11.60 8.11
N ALA A 310 -51.08 10.46 8.60
CA ALA A 310 -50.61 9.46 9.55
C ALA A 310 -51.51 8.25 9.37
N GLU A 311 -50.97 7.02 9.43
CA GLU A 311 -51.73 5.87 9.90
C GLU A 311 -50.76 4.93 10.62
N ARG A 312 -50.89 4.93 11.94
CA ARG A 312 -50.24 4.01 12.85
C ARG A 312 -51.00 2.67 12.80
N SER A 313 -50.24 1.61 13.06
CA SER A 313 -50.67 0.22 13.31
C SER A 313 -50.98 -0.66 12.09
N ALA A 314 -49.93 -1.12 11.42
CA ALA A 314 -49.91 -2.47 10.85
C ALA A 314 -48.49 -3.05 11.05
N SER A 315 -48.44 -4.26 11.61
CA SER A 315 -47.22 -4.92 12.09
C SER A 315 -46.20 -5.11 10.95
N GLY A 316 -44.90 -4.96 11.24
CA GLY A 316 -43.83 -5.05 10.23
C GLY A 316 -43.82 -6.34 9.40
N MET A 317 -44.47 -7.40 9.88
CA MET A 317 -44.60 -8.69 9.19
C MET A 317 -45.65 -8.69 8.06
N GLU A 318 -46.69 -7.86 8.13
CA GLU A 318 -47.70 -7.78 7.07
C GLU A 318 -47.17 -7.06 5.82
N ARG A 319 -46.28 -6.07 6.00
CA ARG A 319 -45.56 -5.43 4.89
C ARG A 319 -44.68 -6.42 4.14
N LEU A 320 -43.98 -7.32 4.84
CA LEU A 320 -43.15 -8.35 4.21
C LEU A 320 -43.99 -9.38 3.44
N ARG A 321 -45.16 -9.77 3.96
CA ARG A 321 -46.09 -10.67 3.24
C ARG A 321 -46.71 -10.00 2.00
N ALA A 322 -47.00 -8.70 2.04
CA ALA A 322 -47.53 -7.98 0.88
C ALA A 322 -46.48 -7.83 -0.24
N ILE A 323 -45.21 -7.63 0.11
CA ILE A 323 -44.09 -7.58 -0.85
C ILE A 323 -43.88 -8.95 -1.51
N ALA A 324 -43.90 -10.03 -0.72
CA ALA A 324 -43.77 -11.39 -1.25
C ALA A 324 -44.88 -11.73 -2.26
N ARG A 325 -46.13 -11.36 -2.00
CA ARG A 325 -47.26 -11.58 -2.92
C ARG A 325 -47.19 -10.76 -4.21
N LYS A 326 -46.47 -9.63 -4.22
CA LYS A 326 -46.27 -8.82 -5.44
C LYS A 326 -45.17 -9.38 -6.33
N LEU A 327 -44.16 -10.02 -5.76
CA LEU A 327 -43.09 -10.68 -6.53
C LEU A 327 -43.57 -11.97 -7.20
N ASP A 328 -44.51 -12.67 -6.57
CA ASP A 328 -45.03 -13.96 -7.06
C ASP A 328 -46.04 -13.83 -8.22
N LYS A 329 -46.44 -12.60 -8.60
CA LYS A 329 -47.29 -12.32 -9.77
C LYS A 329 -46.51 -11.75 -10.97
N GLY A 330 -45.19 -11.67 -10.85
CA GLY A 330 -44.29 -11.11 -11.87
C GLY A 330 -43.42 -12.15 -12.57
N VAL A 331 -43.73 -13.44 -12.46
CA VAL A 331 -43.10 -14.55 -13.18
C VAL A 331 -44.11 -15.18 -14.13
#